data_AF-A0A5B7YJD1-F1
#
_entry.id   AF-A0A5B7YJD1-F1
#
_cell.length_a   1.000
_cell.length_b   1.000
_cell.length_c   1.000
_cell.angle_alpha   90.00
_cell.angle_beta   90.00
_cell.angle_gamma   90.00
#
_symmetry.space_group_name_H-M   'P 1'
#
loop_
_entity.id
_entity.type
_entity.pdbx_description
1 polymer ?
#
loop_
_entity_poly.entity_id
_entity_poly.type
_entity_poly.pdbx_seq_one_letter_code
_entity_poly.pdbx_strand_id
1 'polypeptide(L)'
;MNQLNRNFVLSKEFSENSFISIFHESQTWNDVEYFKLENYLYEECEKHLSVSVIPREVLWPAIRIYSYLSNAIGCHLDPNDGFEIIGISQKQLYQRRERLQLVFEGFFQGEMPAKKYIGY
;
A
#
# COMPACT_ATOMS: atom_id res chain seq x y z
N MET A 1 14.99 -1.02 6.81
CA MET A 1 14.77 0.20 6.00
C MET A 1 13.31 0.58 6.14
N ASN A 2 12.99 1.84 6.43
CA ASN A 2 11.61 2.27 6.65
C ASN A 2 10.84 2.29 5.32
N GLN A 3 10.02 1.28 5.07
CA GLN A 3 9.32 1.17 3.78
C GLN A 3 8.20 2.20 3.64
N LEU A 4 7.60 2.67 4.73
CA LEU A 4 6.63 3.77 4.68
C LEU A 4 7.29 5.06 4.18
N ASN A 5 8.38 5.47 4.81
CA ASN A 5 9.13 6.66 4.41
C ASN A 5 9.68 6.53 2.98
N ARG A 6 10.14 5.34 2.60
CA ARG A 6 10.64 5.07 1.26
C ARG A 6 9.58 5.21 0.16
N ASN A 7 8.31 4.95 0.49
CA ASN A 7 7.16 5.06 -0.40
C ASN A 7 6.42 6.41 -0.26
N PHE A 8 6.84 7.28 0.65
CA PHE A 8 6.16 8.55 0.91
C PHE A 8 6.93 9.71 0.26
N VAL A 9 6.38 10.28 -0.81
CA VAL A 9 7.03 11.32 -1.66
C VAL A 9 7.53 12.53 -0.86
N LEU A 10 6.90 12.88 0.26
CA LEU A 10 7.33 14.00 1.10
C LEU A 10 8.42 13.63 2.13
N SER A 11 8.85 12.37 2.17
CA SER A 11 9.92 11.90 3.03
C SER A 11 11.29 12.13 2.41
N LYS A 12 12.28 12.44 3.26
CA LYS A 12 13.70 12.50 2.86
C LYS A 12 14.27 11.14 2.46
N GLU A 13 13.63 10.04 2.88
CA GLU A 13 14.03 8.67 2.54
C GLU A 13 13.29 8.13 1.30
N PHE A 14 12.47 8.97 0.64
CA PHE A 14 11.78 8.57 -0.57
C PHE A 14 12.77 8.00 -1.60
N SER A 15 12.37 6.91 -2.24
CA SER A 15 13.21 6.21 -3.21
C SER A 15 12.49 6.11 -4.55
N GLU A 16 13.21 6.45 -5.62
CA GLU A 16 12.75 6.23 -6.99
C GLU A 16 12.58 4.75 -7.36
N ASN A 17 13.14 3.85 -6.55
CA ASN A 17 12.98 2.41 -6.71
C ASN A 17 11.88 1.86 -5.76
N SER A 18 11.09 2.72 -5.12
CA SER A 18 9.99 2.31 -4.24
C SER A 18 8.79 1.80 -5.03
N PHE A 19 7.90 1.07 -4.36
CA PHE A 19 6.64 0.64 -4.98
C PHE A 19 5.85 1.83 -5.52
N ILE A 20 5.73 2.92 -4.74
CA ILE A 20 4.98 4.11 -5.14
C ILE A 20 5.61 4.82 -6.32
N SER A 21 6.95 4.99 -6.35
CA SER A 21 7.61 5.61 -7.51
C SER A 21 7.42 4.75 -8.77
N ILE A 22 7.66 3.43 -8.69
CA ILE A 22 7.46 2.53 -9.82
C ILE A 22 6.01 2.58 -10.31
N PHE A 23 5.03 2.51 -9.39
CA PHE A 23 3.62 2.57 -9.74
C PHE A 23 3.25 3.90 -10.40
N HIS A 24 3.77 5.02 -9.89
CA HIS A 24 3.50 6.35 -10.45
C HIS A 24 4.06 6.52 -11.87
N GLU A 25 5.34 6.16 -12.06
CA GLU A 25 6.06 6.42 -13.31
C GLU A 25 5.70 5.42 -14.42
N SER A 26 5.51 4.15 -14.06
CA SER A 26 5.30 3.08 -15.05
C SER A 26 3.86 2.60 -15.14
N GLN A 27 2.99 3.04 -14.23
CA GLN A 27 1.62 2.53 -14.09
C GLN A 27 1.56 1.01 -13.88
N THR A 28 2.66 0.38 -13.42
CA THR A 28 2.71 -1.06 -13.18
C THR A 28 2.64 -1.38 -11.70
N TRP A 29 1.92 -2.46 -11.37
CA TRP A 29 1.90 -2.99 -10.02
C TRP A 29 3.07 -3.96 -9.81
N ASN A 30 4.15 -3.49 -9.18
CA ASN A 30 5.29 -4.33 -8.84
C ASN A 30 5.05 -5.08 -7.51
N ASP A 31 4.69 -6.36 -7.58
CA ASP A 31 4.39 -7.17 -6.39
C ASP A 31 5.59 -7.31 -5.44
N VAL A 32 6.81 -7.38 -5.97
CA VAL A 32 8.03 -7.52 -5.16
C VAL A 32 8.23 -6.29 -4.26
N GLU A 33 8.06 -5.09 -4.80
CA GLU A 33 8.16 -3.85 -4.01
C GLU A 33 6.93 -3.64 -3.12
N TYR A 34 5.73 -4.00 -3.59
CA TYR A 34 4.52 -3.94 -2.78
C TYR A 34 4.66 -4.80 -1.51
N PHE A 35 5.14 -6.04 -1.64
CA PHE A 35 5.29 -6.93 -0.48
C PHE A 35 6.35 -6.44 0.51
N LYS A 36 7.35 -5.66 0.09
CA LYS A 36 8.27 -5.00 1.05
C LYS A 36 7.51 -4.00 1.91
N LEU A 37 6.65 -3.17 1.30
CA LEU A 37 5.81 -2.22 2.02
C LEU A 37 4.82 -2.94 2.94
N GLU A 38 4.12 -3.97 2.45
CA GLU A 38 3.19 -4.74 3.26
C GLU A 38 3.88 -5.38 4.47
N ASN A 39 4.99 -6.10 4.27
CA ASN A 39 5.71 -6.76 5.36
C ASN A 39 6.13 -5.74 6.43
N TYR A 40 6.53 -4.55 6.01
CA TYR A 40 6.84 -3.46 6.92
C TYR A 40 5.63 -3.01 7.74
N LEU A 41 4.42 -2.94 7.16
CA LEU A 41 3.20 -2.65 7.92
C LEU A 41 2.92 -3.70 8.99
N TYR A 42 3.11 -5.00 8.69
CA TYR A 42 3.00 -6.06 9.68
C TYR A 42 3.99 -5.87 10.84
N GLU A 43 5.27 -5.63 10.51
CA GLU A 43 6.32 -5.40 11.51
C GLU A 43 6.02 -4.18 12.38
N GLU A 44 5.55 -3.08 11.80
CA GLU A 44 5.17 -1.87 12.55
C GLU A 44 3.94 -2.11 13.42
N CYS A 45 2.93 -2.85 12.94
CA CYS A 45 1.77 -3.22 13.74
C CYS A 45 2.19 -4.03 14.96
N GLU A 46 3.07 -5.02 14.79
CA GLU A 46 3.58 -5.87 15.87
C GLU A 46 4.34 -5.08 16.93
N LYS A 47 5.20 -4.14 16.51
CA LYS A 47 5.93 -3.23 17.42
C LYS A 47 5.00 -2.37 18.27
N HIS A 48 3.80 -2.07 17.74
CA HIS A 48 2.83 -1.21 18.38
C HIS A 48 1.67 -1.96 19.06
N LEU A 49 1.70 -3.29 19.16
CA LEU A 49 0.64 -4.08 19.81
C LEU A 49 0.38 -3.69 21.27
N SER A 50 1.42 -3.26 22.00
CA SER A 50 1.31 -2.87 23.41
C SER A 50 0.91 -1.41 23.62
N VAL A 51 0.75 -0.62 22.56
CA VAL A 51 0.35 0.79 22.65
C VAL A 51 -1.03 0.98 22.03
N SER A 52 -1.84 1.84 22.65
CA SER A 52 -3.21 2.11 22.18
C SER A 52 -3.28 3.00 20.94
N VAL A 53 -2.16 3.59 20.52
CA VAL A 53 -2.10 4.58 19.43
C VAL A 53 -0.83 4.40 18.61
N ILE A 54 -0.99 4.25 17.29
CA ILE A 54 0.12 4.28 16.32
C ILE A 54 0.65 5.72 16.20
N PRO A 55 1.97 5.96 16.27
CA PRO A 55 2.53 7.30 16.12
C PRO A 55 2.14 7.97 14.79
N ARG A 56 1.92 9.29 14.82
CA ARG A 56 1.46 10.05 13.65
C ARG A 56 2.45 9.98 12.49
N GLU A 57 3.74 9.96 12.79
CA GLU A 57 4.83 9.83 11.83
C GLU A 57 4.82 8.49 11.07
N VAL A 58 4.16 7.46 11.61
CA VAL A 58 3.94 6.18 10.95
C VAL A 58 2.59 6.18 10.24
N LEU A 59 1.54 6.61 10.95
CA LEU A 59 0.16 6.58 10.46
C LEU A 59 -0.04 7.48 9.22
N TRP A 60 0.56 8.68 9.21
CA TRP A 60 0.35 9.63 8.13
C TRP A 60 0.90 9.16 6.78
N PRO A 61 2.17 8.70 6.66
CA PRO A 61 2.65 8.06 5.44
C PRO A 61 1.76 6.90 4.99
N ALA A 62 1.33 6.03 5.92
CA ALA A 62 0.50 4.87 5.60
C ALA A 62 -0.85 5.29 4.98
N ILE A 63 -1.55 6.26 5.58
CA ILE A 63 -2.80 6.81 5.04
C ILE A 63 -2.58 7.42 3.66
N ARG A 64 -1.49 8.16 3.47
CA ARG A 64 -1.20 8.82 2.18
C ARG A 64 -0.94 7.82 1.07
N ILE A 65 -0.23 6.75 1.36
CA ILE A 65 0.01 5.65 0.41
C ILE A 65 -1.31 4.94 0.09
N TYR A 66 -2.10 4.57 1.10
CA TYR A 66 -3.40 3.93 0.91
C TYR A 66 -4.35 4.77 0.05
N SER A 67 -4.47 6.06 0.36
CA SER A 67 -5.35 6.98 -0.35
C SER A 67 -4.95 7.14 -1.81
N TYR A 68 -3.65 7.28 -2.10
CA TYR A 68 -3.15 7.37 -3.47
C TYR A 68 -3.46 6.11 -4.28
N LEU A 69 -3.17 4.92 -3.74
CA LEU A 69 -3.41 3.66 -4.43
C LEU A 69 -4.90 3.40 -4.63
N SER A 70 -5.72 3.69 -3.62
CA SER A 70 -7.18 3.54 -3.72
C SER A 70 -7.77 4.45 -4.79
N ASN A 71 -7.29 5.70 -4.88
CA ASN A 71 -7.69 6.62 -5.93
C ASN A 71 -7.27 6.13 -7.32
N ALA A 72 -6.01 5.70 -7.48
CA ALA A 72 -5.51 5.20 -8.76
C ALA A 72 -6.26 3.95 -9.25
N ILE A 73 -6.61 3.04 -8.34
CA ILE A 73 -7.47 1.88 -8.68
C ILE A 73 -8.88 2.37 -9.07
N GLY A 74 -9.42 3.36 -8.36
CA GLY A 74 -10.71 3.98 -8.71
C GLY A 74 -10.71 4.58 -10.11
N CYS A 75 -9.69 5.37 -10.43
CA CYS A 75 -9.44 5.95 -11.76
C CYS A 75 -9.36 4.86 -12.85
N HIS A 76 -8.62 3.77 -12.62
CA HIS A 76 -8.56 2.66 -13.58
C HIS A 76 -9.91 1.99 -13.83
N LEU A 77 -10.79 1.96 -12.83
CA LEU A 77 -12.12 1.35 -12.93
C LEU A 77 -13.16 2.30 -13.52
N ASP A 78 -12.87 3.60 -13.64
CA ASP A 78 -13.74 4.57 -14.30
C ASP A 78 -13.41 4.64 -15.80
N PRO A 79 -14.34 4.21 -16.69
CA PRO A 79 -14.12 4.26 -18.13
C PRO A 79 -13.91 5.68 -18.68
N ASN A 80 -14.17 6.74 -17.91
CA ASN A 80 -14.03 8.14 -18.33
C ASN A 80 -12.76 8.84 -17.82
N ASP A 81 -12.00 8.23 -16.89
CA ASP A 81 -10.82 8.87 -16.28
C ASP A 81 -9.58 8.80 -17.22
N GLY A 82 -9.50 7.75 -18.05
CA GLY A 82 -8.41 7.55 -19.00
C GLY A 82 -7.10 7.03 -18.39
N PHE A 83 -7.05 6.84 -17.07
CA PHE A 83 -5.93 6.20 -16.38
C PHE A 83 -6.01 4.67 -16.50
N GLU A 84 -4.88 4.02 -16.78
CA GLU A 84 -4.79 2.56 -16.88
C GLU A 84 -3.61 2.02 -16.07
N ILE A 85 -3.83 0.98 -15.26
CA ILE A 85 -2.76 0.20 -14.63
C ILE A 85 -2.38 -0.89 -15.62
N ILE A 86 -1.12 -0.90 -16.03
CA ILE A 86 -0.61 -1.71 -17.13
C ILE A 86 -0.23 -3.12 -16.65
N GLY A 87 -0.43 -4.11 -17.51
CA GLY A 87 0.08 -5.47 -17.30
C GLY A 87 -0.69 -6.27 -16.25
N ILE A 88 -1.92 -5.86 -15.93
CA ILE A 88 -2.78 -6.51 -14.94
C ILE A 88 -4.15 -6.82 -15.54
N SER A 89 -4.65 -8.03 -15.31
CA SER A 89 -6.05 -8.35 -15.64
C SER A 89 -7.01 -7.78 -14.60
N GLN A 90 -8.26 -7.55 -15.00
CA GLN A 90 -9.30 -7.06 -14.08
C GLN A 90 -9.47 -7.95 -12.84
N LYS A 91 -9.39 -9.28 -13.00
CA LYS A 91 -9.42 -10.23 -11.88
C LYS A 91 -8.27 -9.98 -10.90
N GLN A 92 -7.05 -9.86 -11.43
CA GLN A 92 -5.86 -9.60 -10.61
C GLN A 92 -5.92 -8.24 -9.91
N LEU A 93 -6.50 -7.23 -10.56
CA LEU A 93 -6.70 -5.91 -9.96
C LEU A 93 -7.65 -5.99 -8.77
N TYR A 94 -8.78 -6.71 -8.90
CA TYR A 94 -9.71 -6.88 -7.80
C TYR A 94 -9.08 -7.60 -6.60
N GLN A 95 -8.24 -8.62 -6.85
CA GLN A 95 -7.51 -9.30 -5.79
C GLN A 95 -6.53 -8.36 -5.06
N ARG A 96 -5.79 -7.54 -5.81
CA ARG A 96 -4.86 -6.56 -5.23
C ARG A 96 -5.59 -5.45 -4.47
N ARG A 97 -6.74 -5.00 -4.98
CA ARG A 97 -7.60 -4.02 -4.28
C ARG A 97 -8.10 -4.56 -2.95
N GLU A 98 -8.61 -5.79 -2.93
CA GLU A 98 -9.08 -6.45 -1.70
C GLU A 98 -7.94 -6.60 -0.69
N ARG A 99 -6.77 -7.08 -1.13
CA ARG A 99 -5.59 -7.21 -0.27
C ARG A 99 -5.13 -5.87 0.29
N LEU A 100 -5.04 -4.85 -0.57
CA LEU A 100 -4.67 -3.49 -0.19
C LEU A 100 -5.59 -2.99 0.93
N GLN A 101 -6.90 -3.15 0.77
CA GLN A 101 -7.88 -2.77 1.77
C GLN A 101 -7.65 -3.50 3.10
N LEU A 102 -7.62 -4.84 3.08
CA LEU A 102 -7.48 -5.66 4.29
C LEU A 102 -6.18 -5.37 5.05
N VAL A 103 -5.07 -5.21 4.34
CA VAL A 103 -3.75 -4.94 4.94
C VAL A 103 -3.73 -3.56 5.59
N PHE A 104 -4.15 -2.51 4.90
CA PHE A 104 -4.07 -1.16 5.43
C PHE A 104 -5.12 -0.91 6.52
N GLU A 105 -6.35 -1.41 6.36
CA GLU A 105 -7.37 -1.30 7.41
C GLU A 105 -6.99 -2.10 8.66
N GLY A 106 -6.45 -3.31 8.51
CA GLY A 106 -5.91 -4.08 9.64
C GLY A 106 -4.77 -3.34 10.34
N PHE A 107 -3.87 -2.71 9.57
CA PHE A 107 -2.81 -1.87 10.13
C PHE A 107 -3.39 -0.68 10.92
N PHE A 108 -4.38 0.03 10.38
CA PHE A 108 -5.02 1.16 11.06
C PHE A 108 -5.80 0.74 12.31
N GLN A 109 -6.39 -0.46 12.30
CA GLN A 109 -7.06 -1.05 13.45
C GLN A 109 -6.07 -1.52 14.53
N GLY A 110 -4.81 -1.76 14.16
CA GLY A 110 -3.82 -2.39 15.04
C GLY A 110 -3.95 -3.92 15.13
N GLU A 111 -4.71 -4.53 14.22
CA GLU A 111 -4.94 -5.96 14.15
C GLU A 111 -4.77 -6.44 12.70
N MET A 112 -3.60 -7.00 12.39
CA MET A 112 -3.31 -7.47 11.03
C MET A 112 -4.09 -8.75 10.71
N PRO A 113 -4.64 -8.88 9.49
CA PRO A 113 -5.27 -10.11 9.07
C PRO A 113 -4.23 -11.24 8.97
N ALA A 114 -4.64 -12.48 9.24
CA ALA A 114 -3.72 -13.61 9.10
C ALA A 114 -3.35 -13.82 7.62
N LYS A 115 -2.04 -13.89 7.31
CA LYS A 115 -1.55 -14.00 5.92
C LYS A 115 -2.13 -15.16 5.12
N LYS A 116 -2.54 -16.26 5.77
CA LYS A 116 -3.19 -17.41 5.14
C LYS A 116 -4.62 -17.14 4.63
N TYR A 117 -5.24 -16.04 5.05
CA TYR A 117 -6.63 -15.69 4.75
C TYR A 117 -6.77 -14.48 3.83
N ILE A 118 -5.68 -13.75 3.57
CA ILE A 118 -5.68 -12.65 2.61
C ILE A 118 -5.32 -13.16 1.23
N GLY A 119 -6.13 -12.80 0.23
CA GLY A 119 -5.86 -13.10 -1.16
C GLY A 119 -4.64 -12.34 -1.70
N TYR A 120 -4.08 -12.82 -2.80
CA TYR A 120 -2.81 -12.47 -3.45
C TYR A 120 -1.55 -13.07 -2.81
#